data_AF-S4YPW4-F1
#
_entry.id   AF-S4YPW4-F1
#
_cell.length_a   1.000
_cell.length_b   1.000
_cell.length_c   1.000
_cell.angle_alpha   90.00
_cell.angle_beta   90.00
_cell.angle_gamma   90.00
#
_symmetry.space_group_name_H-M   'P 1'
#
loop_
_entity.id
_entity.type
_entity.pdbx_description
1 polymer ?
#
loop_
_entity_poly.entity_id
_entity_poly.type
_entity_poly.pdbx_seq_one_letter_code
_entity_poly.pdbx_strand_id
1 'polypeptide(L)' 'MAPEFRAWPIDFGNSGYLVLYRFNGVTAVILAIRHQSETGY' A
#
# COMPACT_ATOMS: atom_id res chain seq x y z
N MET A 1 -3.96 -14.76 14.89
CA MET A 1 -4.39 -13.40 14.55
C MET A 1 -4.78 -13.36 13.08
N ALA A 2 -5.91 -12.73 12.75
CA ALA A 2 -6.27 -12.52 11.35
C ALA A 2 -5.19 -11.63 10.70
N PRO A 3 -4.87 -11.87 9.41
CA PRO A 3 -3.90 -11.03 8.73
C PRO A 3 -4.37 -9.58 8.65
N GLU A 4 -3.51 -8.67 9.07
CA GLU A 4 -3.81 -7.25 9.02
C GLU A 4 -3.48 -6.72 7.62
N PHE A 5 -4.52 -6.30 6.91
CA PHE A 5 -4.36 -5.51 5.69
C PHE A 5 -4.00 -4.09 6.08
N ARG A 6 -2.92 -3.57 5.50
CA ARG A 6 -2.34 -2.28 5.85
C ARG A 6 -2.09 -1.48 4.58
N ALA A 7 -2.20 -0.17 4.70
CA ALA A 7 -1.88 0.78 3.65
C ALA A 7 -0.64 1.59 4.05
N TRP A 8 0.31 1.72 3.14
CA TRP A 8 1.53 2.51 3.32
C TRP A 8 1.59 3.62 2.27
N PRO A 9 1.38 4.90 2.66
CA PRO A 9 1.63 6.03 1.78
C PRO A 9 3.13 6.26 1.63
N ILE A 10 3.58 6.40 0.39
CA ILE A 10 4.96 6.70 0.03
C ILE A 10 4.98 8.02 -0.73
N ASP A 11 5.63 9.02 -0.13
CA ASP A 11 5.84 10.31 -0.77
C ASP A 11 6.96 10.18 -1.82
N PHE A 12 6.58 10.13 -3.09
CA PHE A 12 7.50 9.99 -4.21
C PHE A 12 6.92 10.57 -5.50
N GLY A 13 7.73 11.32 -6.24
CA GLY A 13 7.29 12.01 -7.46
C GLY A 13 6.35 13.18 -7.17
N ASN A 14 5.45 13.48 -8.11
CA ASN A 14 4.57 14.65 -8.02
C ASN A 14 3.29 14.39 -7.18
N SER A 15 2.95 13.12 -6.92
CA SER A 15 1.66 12.79 -6.30
C SER A 15 1.71 11.66 -5.29
N GLY A 16 2.81 10.92 -5.18
CA GLY A 16 2.94 9.83 -4.23
C GLY A 16 2.25 8.53 -4.66
N TYR A 17 2.51 7.48 -3.89
CA TYR A 17 2.00 6.13 -4.12
C TYR A 17 1.36 5.59 -2.84
N LEU A 18 0.37 4.72 -3.01
CA LEU A 18 -0.22 3.96 -1.92
C LEU A 18 0.03 2.47 -2.14
N VAL A 19 0.74 1.84 -1.20
CA VAL A 19 0.99 0.40 -1.21
C VAL A 19 0.00 -0.29 -0.29
N LEU A 20 -0.77 -1.24 -0.84
CA LEU A 20 -1.57 -2.16 -0.04
C LEU A 20 -0.76 -3.42 0.20
N TYR A 21 -0.62 -3.81 1.46
CA TYR A 21 0.13 -5.00 1.82
C TYR A 21 -0.54 -5.76 2.96
N ARG A 22 -0.17 -7.03 3.07
CA ARG A 22 -0.51 -7.90 4.19
C ARG A 22 0.78 -8.25 4.93
N PHE A 23 0.77 -8.11 6.25
CA PHE A 23 1.88 -8.54 7.09
C PHE A 23 1.47 -9.72 7.96
N ASN A 24 2.32 -10.76 8.01
CA ASN A 24 2.09 -11.96 8.81
C ASN A 24 3.01 -12.06 10.04
N GLY A 25 3.77 -11.01 10.35
CA GLY A 25 4.78 -11.00 11.42
C GLY A 25 6.22 -11.24 10.95
N VAL A 26 6.40 -11.81 9.74
CA VAL A 26 7.73 -12.14 9.18
C VAL A 26 7.87 -11.60 7.76
N THR A 27 6.82 -11.76 6.96
CA THR A 27 6.79 -11.39 5.54
C THR A 27 5.70 -10.34 5.31
N ALA A 28 6.08 -9.27 4.62
CA ALA A 28 5.15 -8.33 4.01
C ALA A 28 4.92 -8.75 2.55
N VAL A 29 3.67 -9.01 2.19
CA VAL A 29 3.26 -9.32 0.82
C VAL A 29 2.56 -8.10 0.24
N ILE A 30 3.12 -7.53 -0.82
CA ILE A 30 2.52 -6.41 -1.56
C ILE A 30 1.38 -6.96 -2.42
N LEU A 31 0.18 -6.42 -2.20
CA LEU A 31 -1.04 -6.83 -2.91
C LEU A 31 -1.33 -5.91 -4.09
N ALA A 32 -1.07 -4.61 -3.92
CA ALA A 32 -1.22 -3.61 -4.96
C ALA A 32 -0.33 -2.39 -4.68
N ILE A 33 0.05 -1.72 -5.76
CA ILE A 33 0.67 -0.39 -5.73
C ILE A 33 -0.21 0.49 -6.60
N ARG A 34 -0.60 1.65 -6.09
CA ARG A 34 -1.44 2.63 -6.81
C ARG A 34 -0.77 3.98 -6.81
N HIS A 35 -0.87 4.73 -7.90
CA HIS A 35 -0.45 6.12 -7.94
C HIS A 35 -1.57 6.99 -7.36
N GLN A 36 -1.28 7.90 -6.42
CA GLN A 36 -2.34 8.66 -5.76
C GLN A 36 -3.03 9.69 -6.68
N SER A 37 -2.42 10.00 -7.84
CA SER A 37 -3.07 10.81 -8.88
C SER A 37 -3.95 9.99 -9.84
N GLU A 38 -4.10 8.68 -9.65
CA GLU A 38 -5.17 7.95 -10.31
C GLU A 38 -6.51 8.42 -9.73
N THR A 39 -7.16 9.35 -10.43
CA THR A 39 -8.48 9.89 -10.06
C THR A 39 -9.50 8.75 -9.96
N GLY A 40 -9.94 8.40 -8.75
CA GLY A 40 -10.94 7.34 -8.54
C GLY A 40 -11.13 6.88 -7.10
N TYR A 41 -11.60 7.79 -6.23
CA TYR A 41 -12.50 7.48 -5.11
C TYR A 41 -13.74 8.36 -5.23
#